data_AF-A0AA95I106-F1
#
_entry.id   AF-A0AA95I106-F1
#
_cell.length_a   1.000
_cell.length_b   1.000
_cell.length_c   1.000
_cell.angle_alpha   90.00
_cell.angle_beta   90.00
_cell.angle_gamma   90.00
#
_symmetry.space_group_name_H-M   'P 1'
#
loop_
_entity.id
_entity.type
_entity.pdbx_description
1 polymer ?
#
loop_
_entity_poly.entity_id
_entity_poly.type
_entity_poly.pdbx_seq_one_letter_code
_entity_poly.pdbx_strand_id
1 'polypeptide(L)'
;MLGTKKFEEGYKRFESKAKEYIKRPEKTDILLKDAGKKADENKGVLAESWDNLQLLFELVGAWRRGEYRKIPTGSIVTIIAAIIYFVSPIDFIPDFLIGLGIVDDAAVIGFVLKQITNDLEKFSLWKENQGTNHLIIEETPHESNTPTLN
;
A
#
# COMPACT_ATOMS: atom_id res chain seq x y z
N MET A 1 0.34 6.62 34.67
CA MET A 1 0.80 6.48 33.27
C MET A 1 0.70 5.02 32.81
N LEU A 2 -0.50 4.42 32.78
CA LEU A 2 -0.71 3.03 32.32
C LEU A 2 -1.08 2.94 30.82
N GLY A 3 -1.65 4.02 30.24
CA GLY A 3 -2.10 4.02 28.84
C GLY A 3 -0.97 3.99 27.81
N THR A 4 0.16 4.63 28.09
CA THR A 4 1.31 4.70 27.17
C THR A 4 1.99 3.34 27.00
N LYS A 5 2.09 2.54 28.08
CA LYS A 5 2.75 1.23 28.05
C LYS A 5 1.98 0.21 27.20
N LYS A 6 0.65 0.16 27.34
CA LYS A 6 -0.20 -0.71 26.51
C LYS A 6 -0.20 -0.31 25.04
N PHE A 7 -0.14 1.00 24.77
CA PHE A 7 -0.02 1.53 23.41
C PHE A 7 1.30 1.09 22.74
N GLU A 8 2.43 1.23 23.45
CA GLU A 8 3.74 0.78 22.96
C GLU A 8 3.80 -0.73 22.72
N GLU A 9 3.22 -1.53 23.62
CA GLU A 9 3.19 -3.00 23.49
C GLU A 9 2.35 -3.45 22.29
N GLY A 10 1.17 -2.85 22.10
CA GLY A 10 0.34 -3.11 20.92
C GLY A 10 1.04 -2.71 19.63
N TYR A 11 1.63 -1.51 19.57
CA TYR A 11 2.38 -1.03 18.43
C TYR A 11 3.54 -1.98 18.07
N LYS A 12 4.32 -2.44 19.07
CA LYS A 12 5.40 -3.43 18.87
C LYS A 12 4.89 -4.75 18.30
N ARG A 13 3.70 -5.22 18.71
CA ARG A 13 3.10 -6.45 18.19
C ARG A 13 2.70 -6.29 16.72
N PHE A 14 2.10 -5.16 16.35
CA PHE A 14 1.81 -4.85 14.94
C PHE A 14 3.07 -4.75 14.10
N GLU A 15 4.06 -4.01 14.59
CA GLU A 15 5.32 -3.82 13.90
C GLU A 15 6.01 -5.16 13.67
N SER A 16 6.02 -6.04 14.68
CA SER A 16 6.63 -7.37 14.58
C SER A 16 5.92 -8.26 13.55
N LYS A 17 4.58 -8.25 13.56
CA LYS A 17 3.76 -9.08 12.66
C LYS A 17 3.86 -8.54 11.23
N ALA A 18 3.75 -7.23 11.00
CA ALA A 18 3.98 -6.61 9.69
C ALA A 18 5.40 -6.88 9.15
N LYS A 19 6.44 -6.79 10.01
CA LYS A 19 7.82 -7.18 9.64
C LYS A 19 7.92 -8.65 9.23
N GLU A 20 7.08 -9.52 9.76
CA GLU A 20 7.04 -10.94 9.35
C GLU A 20 6.52 -11.09 7.91
N TYR A 21 5.45 -10.38 7.54
CA TYR A 21 4.92 -10.37 6.18
C TYR A 21 5.94 -9.77 5.20
N ILE A 22 6.59 -8.66 5.58
CA ILE A 22 7.67 -8.02 4.81
C ILE A 22 8.80 -9.01 4.48
N LYS A 23 9.18 -9.87 5.42
CA LYS A 23 10.26 -10.85 5.24
C LYS A 23 9.85 -12.08 4.43
N ARG A 24 8.53 -12.29 4.22
CA ARG A 24 7.98 -13.51 3.60
C ARG A 24 7.09 -13.13 2.41
N PRO A 25 7.64 -13.10 1.18
CA PRO A 25 6.89 -12.68 0.00
C PRO A 25 5.60 -13.48 -0.21
N GLU A 26 5.65 -14.80 0.02
CA GLU A 26 4.48 -15.71 -0.04
C GLU A 26 3.32 -15.22 0.83
N LYS A 27 3.62 -14.77 2.06
CA LYS A 27 2.59 -14.30 3.01
C LYS A 27 2.00 -12.96 2.57
N THR A 28 2.82 -12.10 1.98
CA THR A 28 2.37 -10.82 1.42
C THR A 28 1.45 -11.07 0.22
N ASP A 29 1.76 -12.04 -0.63
CA ASP A 29 0.91 -12.39 -1.78
C ASP A 29 -0.44 -12.98 -1.34
N ILE A 30 -0.45 -13.86 -0.33
CA ILE A 30 -1.69 -14.39 0.27
C ILE A 30 -2.52 -13.25 0.87
N LEU A 31 -1.88 -12.34 1.61
CA LEU A 31 -2.55 -11.19 2.21
C LEU A 31 -3.21 -10.29 1.16
N LEU A 32 -2.50 -9.98 0.07
CA LEU A 32 -3.05 -9.18 -1.03
C LEU A 32 -4.21 -9.89 -1.73
N LYS A 33 -4.13 -11.21 -1.89
CA LYS A 33 -5.23 -12.01 -2.45
C LYS A 33 -6.47 -11.98 -1.57
N ASP A 34 -6.30 -12.20 -0.27
CA ASP A 34 -7.41 -12.20 0.69
C ASP A 34 -8.03 -10.80 0.83
N ALA A 35 -7.19 -9.76 0.80
CA ALA A 35 -7.63 -8.38 0.80
C ALA A 35 -8.40 -8.01 -0.48
N GLY A 36 -7.92 -8.43 -1.65
CA GLY A 36 -8.61 -8.24 -2.92
C GLY A 36 -9.99 -8.91 -2.91
N LYS A 37 -10.07 -10.17 -2.46
CA LYS A 37 -11.34 -10.90 -2.35
C LYS A 37 -12.33 -10.16 -1.44
N LYS A 38 -11.89 -9.74 -0.26
CA LYS A 38 -12.74 -9.02 0.69
C LYS A 38 -13.16 -7.64 0.16
N ALA A 39 -12.28 -6.96 -0.56
CA ALA A 39 -12.60 -5.70 -1.22
C ALA A 39 -13.70 -5.89 -2.28
N ASP A 40 -13.59 -6.92 -3.12
CA ASP A 40 -14.60 -7.27 -4.12
C ASP A 40 -15.97 -7.58 -3.48
N GLU A 41 -15.98 -8.36 -2.39
CA GLU A 41 -17.19 -8.67 -1.62
C GLU A 41 -17.86 -7.42 -1.02
N ASN A 42 -17.08 -6.37 -0.75
CA ASN A 42 -17.54 -5.12 -0.12
C ASN A 42 -17.53 -3.91 -1.08
N LYS A 43 -17.47 -4.15 -2.39
CA LYS A 43 -17.27 -3.11 -3.42
C LYS A 43 -18.31 -1.99 -3.37
N GLY A 44 -19.56 -2.29 -3.01
CA GLY A 44 -20.61 -1.29 -2.85
C GLY A 44 -20.33 -0.29 -1.73
N VAL A 45 -19.80 -0.76 -0.60
CA VAL A 45 -19.42 0.09 0.55
C VAL A 45 -18.15 0.88 0.24
N LEU A 46 -17.26 0.29 -0.57
CA LEU A 46 -15.96 0.85 -0.90
C LEU A 46 -15.95 1.68 -2.19
N ALA A 47 -17.10 1.95 -2.79
CA ALA A 47 -17.19 2.57 -4.11
C ALA A 47 -16.40 3.89 -4.21
N GLU A 48 -16.48 4.74 -3.18
CA GLU A 48 -15.77 6.03 -3.14
C GLU A 48 -14.25 5.90 -2.94
N SER A 49 -13.79 4.79 -2.36
CA SER A 49 -12.37 4.53 -2.08
C SER A 49 -11.78 3.42 -2.94
N TRP A 50 -12.51 2.96 -3.95
CA TRP A 50 -12.18 1.78 -4.74
C TRP A 50 -10.83 1.94 -5.44
N ASP A 51 -10.65 3.06 -6.13
CA ASP A 51 -9.43 3.35 -6.89
C ASP A 51 -8.21 3.47 -5.96
N ASN A 52 -8.38 4.13 -4.80
CA ASN A 52 -7.33 4.23 -3.78
C ASN A 52 -6.94 2.85 -3.22
N LEU A 53 -7.91 1.96 -3.05
CA LEU A 53 -7.66 0.61 -2.55
C LEU A 53 -6.92 -0.25 -3.58
N GLN A 54 -7.29 -0.14 -4.87
CA GLN A 54 -6.56 -0.79 -5.96
C GLN A 54 -5.12 -0.28 -6.04
N LEU A 55 -4.94 1.04 -5.98
CA LEU A 55 -3.63 1.69 -6.01
C LEU A 55 -2.75 1.25 -4.82
N LEU A 56 -3.36 1.02 -3.65
CA LEU A 56 -2.67 0.48 -2.49
C LEU A 56 -2.18 -0.95 -2.69
N PHE A 57 -3.01 -1.84 -3.27
CA PHE A 57 -2.58 -3.20 -3.58
C PHE A 57 -1.45 -3.23 -4.60
N GLU A 58 -1.53 -2.36 -5.61
CA GLU A 58 -0.47 -2.21 -6.60
C GLU A 58 0.83 -1.69 -5.98
N LEU A 59 0.77 -0.71 -5.08
CA LEU A 59 1.92 -0.16 -4.37
C LEU A 59 2.64 -1.28 -3.60
N VAL A 60 1.89 -2.08 -2.82
CA VAL A 60 2.48 -3.20 -2.08
C VAL A 60 3.04 -4.26 -3.01
N GLY A 61 2.37 -4.53 -4.14
CA GLY A 61 2.88 -5.45 -5.16
C GLY A 61 4.19 -4.96 -5.80
N ALA A 62 4.27 -3.70 -6.22
CA ALA A 62 5.46 -3.08 -6.81
C ALA A 62 6.60 -3.02 -5.79
N TRP A 63 6.28 -2.70 -4.53
CA TRP A 63 7.24 -2.77 -3.43
C TRP A 63 7.69 -4.22 -3.19
N ARG A 64 6.82 -5.22 -3.22
CA ARG A 64 7.26 -6.62 -3.07
C ARG A 64 8.21 -7.04 -4.20
N ARG A 65 7.91 -6.67 -5.45
CA ARG A 65 8.67 -7.10 -6.64
C ARG A 65 10.03 -6.45 -6.82
N GLY A 66 10.31 -5.31 -6.18
CA GLY A 66 11.57 -4.57 -6.44
C GLY A 66 11.37 -3.25 -7.16
N GLU A 67 10.23 -3.09 -7.82
CA GLU A 67 9.95 -2.02 -8.78
C GLU A 67 9.85 -0.64 -8.12
N TYR A 68 9.28 -0.59 -6.91
CA TYR A 68 9.12 0.65 -6.15
C TYR A 68 9.79 0.57 -4.78
N ARG A 69 10.81 1.41 -4.54
CA ARG A 69 11.54 1.50 -3.26
C ARG A 69 11.52 2.90 -2.64
N LYS A 70 10.89 3.87 -3.29
CA LYS A 70 10.78 5.28 -2.83
C LYS A 70 9.69 5.46 -1.76
N ILE A 71 9.54 4.48 -0.87
CA ILE A 71 8.58 4.49 0.24
C ILE A 71 9.33 4.27 1.57
N PRO A 72 9.06 5.06 2.62
CA PRO A 72 9.64 4.82 3.93
C PRO A 72 9.27 3.43 4.48
N THR A 73 10.20 2.78 5.17
CA THR A 73 9.95 1.48 5.80
C THR A 73 8.80 1.53 6.82
N GLY A 74 8.65 2.66 7.52
CA GLY A 74 7.51 2.87 8.43
C GLY A 74 6.16 2.91 7.70
N SER A 75 6.11 3.53 6.51
CA SER A 75 4.91 3.58 5.69
C SER A 75 4.50 2.19 5.20
N ILE A 76 5.43 1.39 4.68
CA ILE A 76 5.09 0.03 4.20
C ILE A 76 4.64 -0.88 5.34
N VAL A 77 5.27 -0.77 6.53
CA VAL A 77 4.82 -1.49 7.74
C VAL A 77 3.39 -1.10 8.09
N THR A 78 3.07 0.18 8.05
CA THR A 78 1.73 0.70 8.35
C THR A 78 0.70 0.23 7.33
N ILE A 79 1.02 0.29 6.04
CA ILE A 79 0.15 -0.19 4.95
C ILE A 79 -0.14 -1.70 5.12
N ILE A 80 0.89 -2.52 5.34
CA ILE A 80 0.72 -3.96 5.53
C ILE A 80 -0.12 -4.25 6.78
N ALA A 81 0.12 -3.55 7.88
CA ALA A 81 -0.69 -3.69 9.10
C ALA A 81 -2.17 -3.31 8.85
N ALA A 82 -2.42 -2.29 8.04
CA ALA A 82 -3.76 -1.88 7.66
C ALA A 82 -4.48 -2.92 6.79
N ILE A 83 -3.80 -3.50 5.80
CA ILE A 83 -4.37 -4.56 4.95
C ILE A 83 -4.71 -5.79 5.78
N ILE A 84 -3.82 -6.16 6.71
CA ILE A 84 -4.06 -7.24 7.66
C ILE A 84 -5.34 -7.00 8.46
N TYR A 85 -5.50 -5.79 9.02
CA TYR A 85 -6.71 -5.42 9.76
C TYR A 85 -7.95 -5.46 8.86
N PHE A 86 -7.85 -4.97 7.62
CA PHE A 86 -8.94 -5.02 6.66
C PHE A 86 -9.40 -6.46 6.40
N VAL A 87 -8.47 -7.41 6.19
CA VAL A 87 -8.79 -8.83 5.95
C VAL A 87 -9.43 -9.49 7.17
N SER A 88 -8.79 -9.40 8.33
CA SER A 88 -9.30 -9.99 9.57
C SER A 88 -9.13 -9.02 10.75
N PRO A 89 -10.14 -8.18 11.03
CA PRO A 89 -10.10 -7.24 12.15
C PRO A 89 -9.96 -7.97 13.48
N ILE A 90 -10.71 -9.06 13.68
CA ILE A 90 -10.83 -9.79 14.96
C ILE A 90 -9.49 -10.40 15.41
N ASP A 91 -8.66 -10.85 14.47
CA ASP A 91 -7.35 -11.47 14.79
C ASP A 91 -6.25 -10.44 15.15
N PHE A 92 -6.52 -9.15 14.93
CA PHE A 92 -5.55 -8.07 15.02
C PHE A 92 -6.00 -6.87 15.85
N ILE A 93 -7.21 -6.87 16.42
CA ILE A 93 -7.58 -5.85 17.41
C ILE A 93 -6.56 -5.93 18.55
N PRO A 94 -5.81 -4.85 18.80
CA PRO A 94 -4.90 -4.78 19.90
C PRO A 94 -5.67 -4.37 21.15
N ASP A 95 -5.32 -4.94 22.30
CA ASP A 95 -6.01 -4.70 23.57
C ASP A 95 -6.07 -3.20 23.97
N PHE A 96 -5.25 -2.33 23.38
CA PHE A 96 -5.28 -0.89 23.60
C PHE A 96 -6.42 -0.17 22.87
N LEU A 97 -6.89 -0.64 21.71
CA LEU A 97 -8.02 0.00 21.01
C LEU A 97 -9.30 -0.16 21.83
N ILE A 98 -9.47 -1.34 22.44
CA ILE A 98 -10.56 -1.63 23.40
C ILE A 98 -10.47 -0.68 24.62
N GLY A 99 -9.26 -0.40 25.12
CA GLY A 99 -9.04 0.48 26.27
C GLY A 99 -9.20 1.99 26.00
N LEU A 100 -9.16 2.42 24.74
CA LEU A 100 -9.31 3.82 24.33
C LEU A 100 -10.72 4.18 23.83
N GLY A 101 -11.62 3.19 23.70
CA GLY A 101 -12.97 3.41 23.16
C GLY A 101 -13.00 3.66 21.64
N ILE A 102 -11.91 3.36 20.93
CA ILE A 102 -11.77 3.52 19.45
C ILE A 102 -12.11 2.18 18.78
N VAL A 103 -13.27 1.62 19.10
CA VAL A 103 -13.70 0.29 18.64
C VAL A 103 -14.70 0.40 17.48
N ASP A 104 -14.84 1.58 16.88
CA ASP A 104 -15.67 1.76 15.69
C ASP A 104 -14.85 1.47 14.43
N ASP A 105 -15.30 0.50 13.63
CA ASP A 105 -14.60 0.02 12.44
C ASP A 105 -14.30 1.14 11.44
N ALA A 106 -15.16 2.16 11.37
CA ALA A 106 -15.00 3.31 10.47
C ALA A 106 -13.86 4.25 10.89
N ALA A 107 -13.65 4.46 12.19
CA ALA A 107 -12.59 5.33 12.70
C ALA A 107 -11.19 4.79 12.38
N VAL A 108 -11.01 3.48 12.48
CA VAL A 108 -9.75 2.80 12.14
C VAL A 108 -9.47 2.89 10.64
N ILE A 109 -10.48 2.63 9.81
CA ILE A 109 -10.37 2.75 8.34
C ILE A 109 -10.02 4.19 7.95
N GLY A 110 -10.69 5.19 8.52
CA GLY A 110 -10.41 6.60 8.25
C GLY A 110 -8.98 7.03 8.63
N PHE A 111 -8.47 6.55 9.77
CA PHE A 111 -7.08 6.78 10.18
C PHE A 111 -6.08 6.17 9.20
N VAL A 112 -6.32 4.92 8.78
CA VAL A 112 -5.50 4.23 7.78
C VAL A 112 -5.49 5.01 6.47
N LEU A 113 -6.67 5.34 5.92
CA LEU A 113 -6.80 6.06 4.65
C LEU A 113 -6.01 7.36 4.67
N LYS A 114 -6.15 8.16 5.74
CA LYS A 114 -5.40 9.41 5.90
C LYS A 114 -3.88 9.22 5.91
N GLN A 115 -3.41 8.13 6.50
CA GLN A 115 -1.98 7.84 6.62
C GLN A 115 -1.37 7.40 5.28
N ILE A 116 -2.15 6.74 4.41
CA ILE A 116 -1.67 6.18 3.14
C ILE A 116 -1.87 7.12 1.96
N THR A 117 -2.79 8.09 2.00
CA THR A 117 -3.11 8.99 0.87
C THR A 117 -1.87 9.63 0.25
N ASN A 118 -0.99 10.22 1.07
CA ASN A 118 0.23 10.88 0.58
C ASN A 118 1.20 9.90 -0.10
N ASP A 119 1.24 8.65 0.35
CA ASP A 119 2.10 7.63 -0.25
C ASP A 119 1.49 7.05 -1.53
N LEU A 120 0.15 6.98 -1.61
CA LEU A 120 -0.59 6.64 -2.82
C LEU A 120 -0.41 7.70 -3.91
N GLU A 121 -0.49 8.99 -3.56
CA GLU A 121 -0.25 10.08 -4.51
C GLU A 121 1.16 9.99 -5.13
N LYS A 122 2.19 9.79 -4.29
CA LYS A 122 3.58 9.61 -4.77
C LYS A 122 3.74 8.38 -5.64
N PHE A 123 3.01 7.30 -5.34
CA PHE A 123 3.03 6.08 -6.14
C PHE A 123 2.30 6.28 -7.47
N SER A 124 1.15 6.97 -7.49
CA SER A 124 0.42 7.33 -8.71
C SER A 124 1.31 8.14 -9.66
N LEU A 125 1.94 9.20 -9.15
CA LEU A 125 2.86 10.03 -9.93
C LEU A 125 4.04 9.23 -10.49
N TRP A 126 4.58 8.28 -9.72
CA TRP A 126 5.62 7.40 -10.22
C TRP A 126 5.10 6.45 -11.32
N LYS A 127 3.90 5.89 -11.15
CA LYS A 127 3.27 4.98 -12.11
C LYS A 127 2.95 5.68 -13.43
N GLU A 128 2.44 6.92 -13.37
CA GLU A 128 2.19 7.77 -14.54
C GLU A 128 3.48 8.03 -15.32
N ASN A 129 4.57 8.38 -14.63
CA ASN A 129 5.86 8.60 -15.28
C ASN A 129 6.43 7.34 -15.96
N GLN A 130 6.13 6.15 -15.46
CA GLN A 130 6.49 4.89 -16.13
C GLN A 130 5.68 4.68 -17.42
N GLY A 131 4.39 5.00 -17.39
CA GLY A 131 3.51 4.95 -18.57
C GLY A 131 3.89 5.97 -19.65
N THR A 132 4.26 7.19 -19.24
CA THR A 132 4.72 8.26 -20.13
C THR A 132 6.07 7.94 -20.79
N ASN A 133 7.03 7.35 -20.05
CA ASN A 133 8.32 6.97 -20.61
C ASN A 133 8.22 5.88 -21.70
N HIS A 134 7.14 5.09 -21.71
CA HIS A 134 6.90 4.09 -22.75
C HIS A 134 6.37 4.71 -24.06
N LEU A 135 5.73 5.89 -24.01
CA LEU A 135 5.14 6.56 -25.17
C LEU A 135 6.11 7.49 -25.92
N ILE A 136 7.28 7.80 -25.35
CA ILE A 136 8.25 8.75 -25.93
C ILE A 136 9.34 8.05 -26.78
N ILE A 137 9.30 6.72 -26.93
CA ILE A 137 10.36 5.94 -27.63
C ILE A 137 9.99 5.58 -29.09
N GLU A 138 9.05 6.28 -29.74
CA GLU A 138 8.71 6.03 -31.16
C GLU A 138 8.81 7.24 -32.10
N GLU A 139 9.73 8.19 -31.84
CA GLU A 139 10.14 9.14 -32.89
C GLU A 139 11.66 9.16 -33.03
N THR A 140 12.19 8.24 -33.85
CA THR A 140 13.55 8.35 -34.39
C THR A 140 13.56 9.38 -35.54
N PRO A 141 14.31 10.49 -35.45
CA PRO A 141 14.47 11.40 -36.58
C PRO A 141 15.38 10.74 -37.61
N HIS A 142 14.86 10.50 -38.82
CA HIS A 142 15.64 9.97 -39.94
C HIS A 142 16.46 11.12 -40.55
N GLU A 143 17.70 11.30 -40.08
CA GLU A 143 18.62 12.30 -40.62
C GLU A 143 19.19 11.82 -41.96
N SER A 144 18.69 12.39 -43.07
CA SER A 144 19.19 12.13 -44.42
C SER A 144 20.46 12.95 -44.70
N ASN A 145 21.61 12.38 -44.37
CA ASN A 145 22.91 12.86 -44.87
C ASN A 145 23.31 12.01 -46.09
N THR A 146 23.09 12.54 -47.30
CA THR A 146 23.78 12.05 -48.52
C THR A 146 25.01 12.92 -48.77
N PRO A 147 26.23 12.38 -48.69
CA PRO A 147 27.40 13.04 -49.23
C PRO A 147 27.37 12.89 -50.76
N THR A 148 27.34 14.03 -51.45
CA THR A 148 27.71 14.14 -52.87
C THR A 148 29.13 13.62 -53.06
N LEU A 149 29.36 12.69 -54.00
CA LEU A 149 30.69 12.44 -54.56
C LEU A 149 30.56 11.84 -55.98
N ASN A 150 30.93 12.71 -56.94
CA ASN A 150 31.59 12.52 -58.25
C ASN A 150 31.14 11.41 -59.22
#